data_AF-A0AAV8X6L1-F1
#
_entry.id   AF-A0AAV8X6L1-F1
#
_cell.length_a   1.000
_cell.length_b   1.000
_cell.length_c   1.000
_cell.angle_alpha   90.00
_cell.angle_beta   90.00
_cell.angle_gamma   90.00
#
_symmetry.space_group_name_H-M   'P 1'
#
loop_
_entity.id
_entity.type
_entity.pdbx_description
1 polymer ?
#
loop_
_entity_poly.entity_id
_entity_poly.type
_entity_poly.pdbx_seq_one_letter_code
_entity_poly.pdbx_strand_id
1 'polypeptide(L)'
;MLQIQPEKDIVVEFIKNEEFKYVRALGAFYMRLTGSSLDSYKYLEPLYNDNRKLRRQSRQAQFELVHMDEFIDELLREERVCF
;
A
#
# COMPACT_ATOMS: atom_id res chain seq x y z
N MET A 1 11.18 -6.74 2.27
CA MET A 1 11.68 -5.62 1.46
C MET A 1 12.48 -4.59 2.25
N LEU A 2 12.17 -4.32 3.52
CA LEU A 2 12.95 -3.35 4.32
C LEU A 2 14.43 -3.70 4.49
N GLN A 3 14.77 -4.99 4.59
CA GLN A 3 16.17 -5.42 4.73
C GLN A 3 17.01 -5.31 3.46
N ILE A 4 16.36 -5.38 2.28
CA ILE A 4 17.03 -5.34 0.97
C ILE A 4 17.07 -3.93 0.37
N GLN A 5 16.39 -2.97 1.00
CA GLN A 5 16.33 -1.55 0.63
C GLN A 5 16.30 -1.33 -0.90
N PRO A 6 15.29 -1.87 -1.60
CA PRO A 6 15.21 -1.77 -3.05
C PRO A 6 15.20 -0.32 -3.51
N GLU A 7 15.73 -0.08 -4.71
CA GLU A 7 15.68 1.24 -5.33
C GLU A 7 14.24 1.72 -5.52
N LYS A 8 14.07 3.03 -5.46
CA LYS A 8 12.76 3.68 -5.56
C LYS A 8 12.02 3.30 -6.84
N ASP A 9 12.73 3.09 -7.95
CA ASP A 9 12.15 2.69 -9.23
C ASP A 9 11.46 1.33 -9.17
N ILE A 10 12.03 0.36 -8.45
CA ILE A 10 11.44 -0.97 -8.25
C ILE A 10 10.12 -0.85 -7.47
N VAL A 11 10.10 0.01 -6.44
CA VAL A 11 8.89 0.26 -5.64
C VAL A 11 7.80 0.89 -6.51
N VAL A 12 8.18 1.83 -7.37
CA VAL A 12 7.26 2.47 -8.32
C VAL A 12 6.73 1.46 -9.34
N GLU A 13 7.54 0.53 -9.82
CA GLU A 13 7.07 -0.57 -10.67
C GLU A 13 6.06 -1.47 -9.96
N PHE A 14 6.27 -1.78 -8.67
CA PHE A 14 5.28 -2.53 -7.89
C PHE A 14 3.95 -1.79 -7.72
N ILE A 15 3.98 -0.47 -7.54
CA ILE A 15 2.77 0.36 -7.45
C ILE A 15 2.03 0.38 -8.80
N LYS A 16 2.76 0.53 -9.91
CA LYS A 16 2.21 0.53 -11.26
C LYS A 16 1.67 -0.82 -11.71
N ASN A 17 2.04 -1.92 -11.05
CA ASN A 17 1.56 -3.24 -11.39
C ASN A 17 0.04 -3.36 -11.15
N GLU A 18 -0.72 -3.55 -12.22
CA GLU A 18 -2.19 -3.66 -12.17
C GLU A 18 -2.68 -5.11 -12.14
N GLU A 19 -1.82 -6.09 -12.35
CA GLU A 19 -2.20 -7.52 -12.31
C GLU A 19 -2.28 -8.02 -10.87
N PHE A 20 -1.32 -7.62 -10.04
CA PHE A 20 -1.17 -8.14 -8.68
C PHE A 20 -1.54 -7.10 -7.63
N LYS A 21 -2.81 -7.13 -7.19
CA LYS A 21 -3.33 -6.23 -6.15
C LYS A 21 -2.52 -6.24 -4.83
N TYR A 22 -1.97 -7.38 -4.41
CA TYR A 22 -1.16 -7.44 -3.19
C TYR A 22 0.26 -6.88 -3.38
N VAL A 23 0.82 -6.96 -4.59
CA VAL A 23 2.12 -6.35 -4.91
C VAL A 23 2.01 -4.83 -4.87
N ARG A 24 0.93 -4.30 -5.45
CA ARG A 24 0.57 -2.88 -5.39
C ARG A 24 0.43 -2.40 -3.94
N ALA A 25 -0.35 -3.11 -3.11
CA ALA A 25 -0.51 -2.79 -1.70
C ALA A 25 0.83 -2.83 -0.92
N LEU A 26 1.69 -3.80 -1.21
CA LEU A 26 3.02 -3.90 -0.60
C LEU A 26 3.93 -2.73 -1.01
N GLY A 27 3.91 -2.34 -2.28
CA GLY A 27 4.65 -1.18 -2.80
C GLY A 27 4.17 0.12 -2.15
N ALA A 28 2.86 0.30 -2.01
CA ALA A 28 2.26 1.42 -1.31
C ALA A 28 2.70 1.50 0.16
N PHE A 29 2.65 0.38 0.88
CA PHE A 29 3.13 0.29 2.26
C PHE A 29 4.62 0.63 2.39
N TYR A 30 5.44 0.12 1.47
CA TYR A 30 6.88 0.42 1.47
C TYR A 30 7.18 1.89 1.16
N MET A 31 6.47 2.49 0.19
CA MET A 31 6.58 3.91 -0.15
C MET A 31 6.17 4.79 1.04
N ARG A 32 5.13 4.42 1.78
CA ARG A 32 4.70 5.17 2.96
C ARG A 32 5.72 5.15 4.11
N LEU A 33 6.49 4.06 4.23
CA LEU A 33 7.52 3.91 5.27
C LEU A 33 8.86 4.57 4.93
N THR A 34 9.25 4.54 3.66
CA THR A 34 10.60 4.96 3.22
C THR A 34 10.60 6.24 2.38
N GLY A 35 9.47 6.57 1.74
CA GLY A 35 9.30 7.74 0.89
C GLY A 35 9.04 9.02 1.68
N SER A 36 9.30 10.16 1.03
CA SER A 36 8.89 11.45 1.56
C SER A 36 7.35 11.59 1.53
N SER A 37 6.78 12.48 2.35
CA SER A 37 5.33 12.74 2.33
C SER A 37 4.86 13.13 0.93
N LEU A 38 5.66 13.94 0.22
CA LEU A 38 5.35 14.45 -1.12
C LEU A 38 5.29 13.33 -2.16
N ASP A 39 6.25 12.39 -2.10
CA ASP A 39 6.24 11.20 -2.95
C ASP A 39 5.06 10.27 -2.61
N SER A 40 4.77 10.11 -1.33
CA SER A 40 3.66 9.28 -0.86
C SER A 40 2.35 9.76 -1.49
N TYR A 41 2.01 11.05 -1.39
CA TYR A 41 0.81 11.58 -2.04
C TYR A 41 0.84 11.37 -3.56
N LYS A 42 1.95 11.75 -4.23
CA LYS A 42 2.08 11.65 -5.69
C LYS A 42 1.84 10.23 -6.24
N TYR A 43 2.34 9.20 -5.56
CA TYR A 43 2.23 7.81 -6.03
C TYR A 43 1.00 7.07 -5.47
N LEU A 44 0.47 7.49 -4.32
CA LEU A 44 -0.68 6.85 -3.68
C LEU A 44 -2.01 7.44 -4.15
N GLU A 45 -2.08 8.73 -4.50
CA GLU A 45 -3.32 9.36 -4.99
C GLU A 45 -3.98 8.61 -6.17
N PRO A 46 -3.25 8.13 -7.19
CA PRO A 46 -3.85 7.37 -8.29
C PRO A 46 -4.49 6.05 -7.84
N LEU A 47 -4.03 5.47 -6.74
CA LEU A 47 -4.51 4.19 -6.22
C LEU A 47 -5.90 4.29 -5.61
N TYR A 48 -6.40 5.49 -5.29
CA TYR A 48 -7.79 5.69 -4.88
C TYR A 48 -8.82 5.27 -5.93
N ASN A 49 -8.44 5.22 -7.20
CA ASN A 49 -9.33 4.73 -8.26
C ASN A 49 -9.47 3.20 -8.26
N ASP A 50 -8.65 2.49 -7.48
CA ASP A 50 -8.67 1.04 -7.40
C ASP A 50 -9.68 0.57 -6.34
N ASN A 51 -10.85 0.15 -6.79
CA ASN A 51 -11.93 -0.36 -5.92
C ASN A 51 -11.85 -1.89 -5.73
N ARG A 52 -10.68 -2.51 -5.96
CA ARG A 52 -10.54 -3.96 -5.84
C ARG A 52 -10.58 -4.41 -4.39
N LYS A 53 -11.26 -5.53 -4.16
CA LYS A 53 -11.36 -6.17 -2.85
C LYS A 53 -10.04 -6.82 -2.45
N LEU A 54 -9.51 -6.43 -1.32
CA LEU A 54 -8.39 -7.02 -0.60
C LEU A 54 -8.90 -7.83 0.59
N ARG A 55 -8.17 -8.89 0.92
CA ARG A 55 -8.45 -9.69 2.12
C ARG A 55 -7.41 -9.30 3.17
N ARG A 56 -7.85 -8.65 4.24
CA ARG A 56 -7.02 -8.26 5.38
C ARG A 56 -7.16 -9.30 6.48
N GLN A 57 -6.06 -9.72 7.08
CA GLN A 57 -6.07 -10.58 8.26
C GLN A 57 -6.00 -9.69 9.50
N SER A 58 -7.05 -9.72 10.31
CA SER A 58 -7.11 -9.06 11.62
C SER A 58 -6.24 -9.80 12.64
N ARG A 59 -5.84 -9.11 13.71
CA ARG A 59 -5.02 -9.64 14.81
C ARG A 59 -5.58 -10.90 15.45
N GLN A 60 -6.89 -11.09 15.39
CA GLN A 60 -7.61 -12.26 15.91
C GLN A 60 -7.68 -13.43 14.89
N ALA A 61 -6.87 -13.39 13.83
CA ALA A 61 -6.88 -14.34 12.71
C ALA A 61 -8.21 -14.40 11.93
N GLN A 62 -9.10 -13.42 12.13
CA GLN A 62 -10.29 -13.24 11.30
C GLN A 62 -9.91 -12.54 9.99
N PHE A 63 -10.58 -12.92 8.91
CA PHE A 63 -10.37 -12.30 7.61
C PHE A 63 -11.49 -11.31 7.33
N GLU A 64 -11.09 -10.07 7.14
CA GLU A 64 -11.97 -8.98 6.74
C GLU A 64 -11.73 -8.65 5.27
N LEU A 65 -12.77 -8.16 4.63
CA LEU A 65 -12.72 -7.75 3.26
C LEU A 65 -12.69 -6.22 3.23
N VAL A 66 -11.61 -5.67 2.71
CA VAL A 66 -11.30 -4.23 2.67
C VAL A 66 -11.05 -3.84 1.23
N HIS A 67 -11.31 -2.61 0.83
CA HIS A 67 -10.99 -2.15 -0.52
C HIS A 67 -9.60 -1.52 -0.58
N MET A 68 -9.01 -1.44 -1.77
CA MET A 68 -7.67 -0.88 -1.94
C MET A 68 -7.66 0.61 -1.61
N ASP A 69 -8.64 1.39 -2.07
CA ASP A 69 -8.85 2.79 -1.71
C ASP A 69 -8.92 3.01 -0.19
N GLU A 70 -9.70 2.20 0.54
CA GLU A 70 -9.78 2.25 2.01
C GLU A 70 -8.41 1.99 2.65
N PHE A 71 -7.67 0.99 2.14
CA PHE A 71 -6.32 0.68 2.63
C PHE A 71 -5.32 1.81 2.36
N ILE A 72 -5.43 2.51 1.22
CA ILE A 72 -4.58 3.66 0.91
C ILE A 72 -4.92 4.88 1.78
N ASP A 73 -6.21 5.10 2.09
CA ASP A 73 -6.63 6.15 3.02
C ASP A 73 -6.09 5.89 4.43
N GLU A 74 -6.20 4.65 4.92
CA GLU A 74 -5.60 4.22 6.19
C GLU A 74 -4.08 4.50 6.21
N LEU A 75 -3.36 4.18 5.11
CA LEU A 75 -1.92 4.43 5.01
C LEU A 75 -1.54 5.92 5.06
N LEU A 76 -2.36 6.79 4.49
CA LEU A 76 -2.09 8.22 4.41
C LEU A 76 -2.50 8.97 5.68
N ARG A 77 -3.59 8.54 6.33
CA ARG A 77 -4.17 9.24 7.50
C ARG A 77 -3.71 8.68 8.83
N GLU A 78 -3.48 7.38 8.95
CA GLU A 78 -3.13 6.78 10.22
C GLU A 78 -1.62 6.86 10.51
N GLU A 79 -1.29 7.20 11.74
CA GLU A 79 0.09 7.19 12.24
C GLU A 79 0.62 5.76 12.43
N ARG A 80 -0.30 4.78 12.46
CA ARG A 80 -0.06 3.37 12.78
C ARG A 80 -0.91 2.48 11.89
N VAL A 81 -0.28 1.74 10.99
CA VAL A 81 -0.95 0.91 9.98
C VAL A 81 -0.52 -0.55 10.15
N CYS A 82 -1.45 -1.50 9.93
CA CYS A 82 -1.31 -2.94 10.19
C CYS A 82 -1.28 -3.35 11.68
N PHE A 83 -2.45 -3.45 12.33
CA PHE A 83 -2.61 -4.09 13.66
C PHE A 83 -3.56 -5.28 13.65
#